data_AF-A0A1Q4VMU6-F1
#
_entry.id   AF-A0A1Q4VMU6-F1
#
_cell.length_a   1.000
_cell.length_b   1.000
_cell.length_c   1.000
_cell.angle_alpha   90.00
_cell.angle_beta   90.00
_cell.angle_gamma   90.00
#
_symmetry.space_group_name_H-M   'P 1'
#
loop_
_entity.id
_entity.type
_entity.pdbx_description
1 polymer ?
#
loop_
_entity_poly.entity_id
_entity_poly.type
_entity_poly.pdbx_seq_one_letter_code
_entity_poly.pdbx_strand_id
1 'polypeptide(L)'
;MSAPRRLLTTACVTALALTAPLGGSISLAAAPESPRPVPAPQGDLTRVGQGNGEFCLAPGAHRALAKAHVRLNAVRPARLSGTRERRCVTTPITGGTFNRSLSKGELRFDGGFEFTRGGRYLRVNHLKADFATGRVSGDVRGTRPARAAFLAFTLDRKQVRVSSGKVTARVTFTLTSQGAASFKSAFGVAPVKAGERLFEGTGTADVRLPHPSHTLRPARTTFDVHQ
;
A
#
# COMPACT_ATOMS: atom_id res chain seq x y z
N MET A 1 -27.68 -44.71 3.24
CA MET A 1 -28.69 -43.80 3.82
C MET A 1 -28.87 -42.62 2.87
N SER A 2 -30.08 -42.47 2.37
CA SER A 2 -30.48 -41.61 1.25
C SER A 2 -30.82 -40.18 1.68
N ALA A 3 -30.30 -39.21 0.91
CA ALA A 3 -30.91 -37.95 0.42
C ALA A 3 -31.44 -36.90 1.44
N PRO A 4 -31.70 -35.62 1.04
CA PRO A 4 -31.74 -35.07 -0.32
C PRO A 4 -31.05 -33.70 -0.57
N ARG A 5 -30.85 -33.48 -1.88
CA ARG A 5 -30.70 -32.22 -2.62
C ARG A 5 -31.74 -31.16 -2.21
N ARG A 6 -31.34 -29.88 -2.24
CA ARG A 6 -32.24 -28.76 -2.53
C ARG A 6 -31.67 -27.89 -3.65
N LEU A 7 -32.35 -27.95 -4.79
CA LEU A 7 -32.39 -26.94 -5.86
C LEU A 7 -33.25 -25.76 -5.39
N LEU A 8 -32.97 -24.55 -5.89
CA LEU A 8 -33.88 -23.41 -6.14
C LEU A 8 -33.02 -22.24 -6.67
N THR A 9 -32.78 -22.10 -7.97
CA THR A 9 -33.57 -21.34 -8.97
C THR A 9 -34.27 -20.08 -8.45
N THR A 10 -33.75 -18.90 -8.83
CA THR A 10 -34.61 -17.75 -9.16
C THR A 10 -33.88 -16.84 -10.13
N ALA A 11 -34.35 -16.86 -11.38
CA ALA A 11 -34.06 -15.87 -12.40
C ALA A 11 -35.11 -14.76 -12.29
N CYS A 12 -34.70 -13.49 -12.38
CA CYS A 12 -35.60 -12.38 -12.65
C CYS A 12 -35.09 -11.66 -13.90
N VAL A 13 -35.69 -12.01 -15.04
CA VAL A 13 -35.66 -11.23 -16.28
C VAL A 13 -36.94 -10.41 -16.27
N THR A 14 -36.83 -9.09 -16.32
CA THR A 14 -37.97 -8.22 -16.59
C THR A 14 -37.56 -7.25 -17.67
N ALA A 15 -37.93 -7.60 -18.90
CA ALA A 15 -37.99 -6.69 -20.03
C ALA A 15 -39.32 -5.94 -19.96
N LEU A 16 -39.25 -4.61 -19.92
CA LEU A 16 -40.40 -3.74 -20.19
C LEU A 16 -40.05 -2.92 -21.43
N ALA A 17 -40.74 -3.23 -22.53
CA ALA A 17 -40.89 -2.36 -23.67
C ALA A 17 -42.23 -1.63 -23.53
N LEU A 18 -42.23 -0.31 -23.66
CA LEU A 18 -43.44 0.50 -23.82
C LEU A 18 -43.18 1.60 -24.84
N THR A 19 -44.17 1.73 -25.70
CA THR A 19 -44.33 2.50 -26.92
C THR A 19 -44.50 4.01 -26.70
N ALA A 20 -44.13 4.79 -27.73
CA ALA A 20 -44.08 6.25 -27.81
C ALA A 20 -45.43 6.99 -27.66
N PRO A 21 -45.38 8.33 -27.50
CA PRO A 21 -45.95 9.18 -28.56
C PRO A 21 -45.10 10.40 -28.96
N LEU A 22 -45.37 10.86 -30.18
CA LEU A 22 -44.96 12.13 -30.80
C LEU A 22 -45.60 13.34 -30.08
N GLY A 23 -44.88 14.46 -30.06
CA GLY A 23 -45.46 15.81 -30.02
C GLY A 23 -45.18 16.61 -28.74
N GLY A 24 -44.37 17.67 -28.87
CA GLY A 24 -44.22 18.69 -27.82
C GLY A 24 -42.88 19.41 -27.88
N SER A 25 -42.79 20.48 -28.67
CA SER A 25 -41.66 21.41 -28.66
C SER A 25 -41.72 22.26 -27.39
N ILE A 26 -41.00 21.86 -26.35
CA ILE A 26 -40.78 22.67 -25.15
C ILE A 26 -39.51 23.49 -25.36
N SER A 27 -39.66 24.82 -25.39
CA SER A 27 -38.52 25.75 -25.34
C SER A 27 -37.74 25.51 -24.06
N LEU A 28 -36.50 25.03 -24.17
CA LEU A 28 -35.56 25.00 -23.06
C LEU A 28 -35.22 26.44 -22.66
N ALA A 29 -35.77 26.90 -21.54
CA ALA A 29 -35.13 27.97 -20.79
C ALA A 29 -33.76 27.44 -20.33
N ALA A 30 -32.69 28.11 -20.76
CA ALA A 30 -31.34 27.82 -20.31
C ALA A 30 -31.30 27.97 -18.78
N ALA A 31 -31.23 26.85 -18.06
CA ALA A 31 -30.93 26.87 -16.64
C ALA A 31 -29.54 27.51 -16.46
N PRO A 32 -29.37 28.44 -15.51
CA PRO A 32 -28.05 28.97 -15.20
C PRO A 32 -27.13 27.80 -14.88
N GLU A 33 -26.03 27.70 -15.63
CA GLU A 33 -25.02 26.66 -15.47
C GLU A 33 -24.53 26.70 -14.02
N SER A 34 -24.98 25.74 -13.21
CA SER A 34 -24.52 25.63 -11.83
C SER A 34 -23.00 25.54 -11.86
N PRO A 35 -22.27 26.29 -11.02
CA PRO A 35 -20.81 26.23 -11.00
C PRO A 35 -20.39 24.77 -10.90
N ARG A 36 -19.68 24.29 -11.93
CA ARG A 36 -19.15 22.92 -11.93
C ARG A 36 -18.32 22.75 -10.65
N PRO A 37 -18.53 21.68 -9.87
CA PRO A 37 -17.69 21.42 -8.71
C PRO A 37 -16.22 21.44 -9.16
N VAL A 38 -15.46 22.43 -8.68
CA VAL A 38 -14.03 22.47 -8.90
C VAL A 38 -13.47 21.18 -8.31
N PRO A 39 -12.75 20.34 -9.10
CA PRO A 39 -12.13 19.16 -8.55
C PRO A 39 -11.26 19.57 -7.37
N ALA A 40 -11.50 18.97 -6.20
CA ALA A 40 -10.67 19.22 -5.03
C ALA A 40 -9.19 19.07 -5.42
N PRO A 41 -8.28 19.95 -4.95
CA PRO A 41 -6.87 19.87 -5.27
C PRO A 41 -6.38 18.45 -5.05
N GLN A 42 -6.04 17.75 -6.14
CA GLN A 42 -5.43 16.44 -6.04
C GLN A 42 -4.03 16.67 -5.52
N GLY A 43 -3.87 16.62 -4.19
CA GLY A 43 -2.59 16.94 -3.55
C GLY A 43 -1.45 16.22 -4.25
N ASP A 44 -0.50 16.99 -4.77
CA ASP A 44 0.51 16.52 -5.72
C ASP A 44 1.23 15.28 -5.19
N LEU A 45 1.25 14.24 -6.03
CA LEU A 45 1.98 13.01 -5.75
C LEU A 45 3.47 13.23 -6.07
N THR A 46 4.30 13.13 -5.06
CA THR A 46 5.77 13.11 -5.18
C THR A 46 6.21 11.74 -5.66
N ARG A 47 7.04 11.69 -6.70
CA ARG A 47 7.65 10.44 -7.19
C ARG A 47 8.82 10.04 -6.31
N VAL A 48 8.85 8.75 -6.00
CA VAL A 48 9.93 8.12 -5.24
C VAL A 48 10.96 7.52 -6.19
N GLY A 49 12.22 7.83 -5.94
CA GLY A 49 13.38 7.26 -6.61
C GLY A 49 13.85 5.97 -5.93
N GLN A 50 15.17 5.81 -5.82
CA GLN A 50 15.78 4.66 -5.16
C GLN A 50 15.71 4.81 -3.64
N GLY A 51 15.74 3.69 -2.93
CA GLY A 51 15.71 3.69 -1.47
C GLY A 51 15.79 2.31 -0.88
N ASN A 52 15.64 2.22 0.44
CA ASN A 52 15.58 0.97 1.18
C ASN A 52 14.50 1.04 2.26
N GLY A 53 13.78 -0.06 2.43
CA GLY A 53 12.96 -0.34 3.61
C GLY A 53 13.63 -1.38 4.48
N GLU A 54 13.96 -1.02 5.72
CA GLU A 54 14.47 -1.95 6.73
C GLU A 54 13.33 -2.44 7.62
N PHE A 55 13.26 -3.76 7.83
CA PHE A 55 12.26 -4.45 8.63
C PHE A 55 12.95 -5.31 9.70
N CYS A 56 13.12 -4.77 10.91
CA CYS A 56 13.69 -5.46 12.05
C CYS A 56 12.62 -6.15 12.88
N LEU A 57 12.82 -7.42 13.26
CA LEU A 57 11.87 -8.11 14.12
C LEU A 57 11.66 -7.34 15.43
N ALA A 58 10.39 -7.12 15.77
CA ALA A 58 10.04 -6.58 17.08
C ALA A 58 10.43 -7.62 18.16
N PRO A 59 10.88 -7.20 19.36
CA PRO A 59 11.34 -8.15 20.40
C PRO A 59 10.31 -9.22 20.76
N GLY A 60 9.02 -8.85 20.82
CA GLY A 60 7.92 -9.80 21.07
C GLY A 60 7.79 -10.84 19.94
N ALA A 61 7.83 -10.39 18.69
CA ALA A 61 7.79 -11.27 17.54
C ALA A 61 9.01 -12.18 17.44
N HIS A 62 10.21 -11.68 17.75
CA HIS A 62 11.42 -12.48 17.79
C HIS A 62 11.26 -13.66 18.76
N ARG A 63 10.82 -13.40 20.00
CA ARG A 63 10.56 -14.44 21.01
C ARG A 63 9.50 -15.44 20.55
N ALA A 64 8.41 -14.95 19.96
CA ALA A 64 7.31 -15.78 19.49
C ALA A 64 7.71 -16.71 18.33
N LEU A 65 8.46 -16.18 17.35
CA LEU A 65 9.02 -16.97 16.26
C LEU A 65 10.04 -18.00 16.76
N ALA A 66 10.93 -17.61 17.67
CA ALA A 66 11.91 -18.52 18.27
C ALA A 66 11.23 -19.68 19.03
N LYS A 67 10.21 -19.39 19.84
CA LYS A 67 9.40 -20.40 20.54
C LYS A 67 8.70 -21.36 19.57
N ALA A 68 8.32 -20.89 18.39
CA ALA A 68 7.72 -21.71 17.35
C ALA A 68 8.75 -22.37 16.40
N HIS A 69 10.06 -22.24 16.68
CA HIS A 69 11.16 -22.68 15.82
C HIS A 69 11.09 -22.13 14.38
N VAL A 70 10.50 -20.95 14.20
CA VAL A 70 10.41 -20.25 12.93
C VAL A 70 11.58 -19.28 12.80
N ARG A 71 12.33 -19.37 11.70
CA ARG A 71 13.43 -18.45 11.38
C ARG A 71 13.00 -17.47 10.30
N LEU A 72 13.46 -16.22 10.41
CA LEU A 72 13.33 -15.20 9.37
C LEU A 72 14.60 -15.20 8.49
N ASN A 73 14.38 -15.21 7.18
CA ASN A 73 15.35 -15.05 6.11
C ASN A 73 14.89 -13.95 5.14
N ALA A 74 15.81 -13.50 4.28
CA ALA A 74 15.52 -12.52 3.24
C ALA A 74 15.36 -13.21 1.88
N VAL A 75 14.38 -12.75 1.10
CA VAL A 75 14.21 -13.15 -0.30
C VAL A 75 14.92 -12.15 -1.19
N ARG A 76 15.86 -12.62 -2.02
CA ARG A 76 16.62 -11.76 -2.93
C ARG A 76 15.71 -10.86 -3.79
N PRO A 77 16.10 -9.61 -4.09
CA PRO A 77 17.37 -8.95 -3.71
C PRO A 77 17.43 -8.41 -2.27
N ALA A 78 16.42 -8.67 -1.42
CA ALA A 78 16.48 -8.28 -0.03
C ALA A 78 17.64 -8.97 0.70
N ARG A 79 18.21 -8.28 1.69
CA ARG A 79 19.36 -8.74 2.46
C ARG A 79 18.99 -8.91 3.92
N LEU A 80 19.59 -9.93 4.55
CA LEU A 80 19.46 -10.16 5.98
C LEU A 80 20.61 -9.46 6.70
N SER A 81 20.30 -8.75 7.78
CA SER A 81 21.27 -8.05 8.62
C SER A 81 20.87 -8.15 10.09
N GLY A 82 21.68 -7.54 10.97
CA GLY A 82 21.42 -7.47 12.40
C GLY A 82 21.88 -8.70 13.19
N THR A 83 21.63 -8.67 14.49
CA THR A 83 22.02 -9.74 15.41
C THR A 83 20.98 -10.87 15.42
N ARG A 84 21.22 -11.93 16.19
CA ARG A 84 20.22 -12.99 16.38
C ARG A 84 18.93 -12.44 16.99
N GLU A 85 19.05 -11.53 17.96
CA GLU A 85 17.95 -10.95 18.74
C GLU A 85 17.20 -9.83 18.00
N ARG A 86 17.90 -9.14 17.09
CA ARG A 86 17.34 -8.05 16.28
C ARG A 86 17.66 -8.26 14.80
N ARG A 87 17.08 -9.32 14.26
CA ARG A 87 17.24 -9.68 12.85
C ARG A 87 16.43 -8.74 11.97
N CYS A 88 17.08 -8.18 10.96
CA CYS A 88 16.48 -7.21 10.04
C CYS A 88 16.53 -7.71 8.61
N VAL A 89 15.51 -7.39 7.83
CA VAL A 89 15.47 -7.58 6.38
C VAL A 89 15.46 -6.21 5.71
N THR A 90 16.45 -5.93 4.89
CA THR A 90 16.52 -4.70 4.09
C THR A 90 16.09 -5.00 2.67
N THR A 91 15.02 -4.33 2.23
CA THR A 91 14.43 -4.47 0.90
C THR A 91 14.69 -3.20 0.08
N PRO A 92 15.18 -3.32 -1.17
CA PRO A 92 15.29 -2.16 -2.06
C PRO A 92 13.90 -1.61 -2.41
N ILE A 93 13.76 -0.29 -2.34
CA ILE A 93 12.60 0.43 -2.87
C ILE A 93 12.85 0.67 -4.36
N THR A 94 11.98 0.13 -5.21
CA THR A 94 12.12 0.22 -6.68
C THR A 94 11.27 1.32 -7.31
N GLY A 95 10.38 1.92 -6.52
CA GLY A 95 9.67 3.12 -6.90
C GLY A 95 8.37 3.29 -6.15
N GLY A 96 7.60 4.29 -6.58
CA GLY A 96 6.33 4.62 -5.96
C GLY A 96 6.01 6.10 -6.07
N THR A 97 4.93 6.47 -5.41
CA THR A 97 4.48 7.85 -5.28
C THR A 97 3.83 8.05 -3.92
N PHE A 98 3.92 9.24 -3.35
CA PHE A 98 3.14 9.61 -2.17
C PHE A 98 2.80 11.09 -2.16
N ASN A 99 1.71 11.47 -1.50
CA ASN A 99 1.43 12.89 -1.24
C ASN A 99 2.17 13.37 0.03
N ARG A 100 2.33 14.70 0.18
CA ARG A 100 3.00 15.30 1.36
C ARG A 100 2.45 14.81 2.71
N SER A 101 1.15 14.54 2.79
CA SER A 101 0.51 14.07 4.03
C SER A 101 0.71 12.57 4.32
N LEU A 102 1.33 11.82 3.40
CA LEU A 102 1.48 10.35 3.44
C LEU A 102 0.14 9.63 3.66
N SER A 103 -0.94 10.20 3.10
CA SER A 103 -2.29 9.64 3.15
C SER A 103 -2.70 8.97 1.85
N LYS A 104 -1.93 9.16 0.78
CA LYS A 104 -2.19 8.59 -0.54
C LYS A 104 -0.87 8.17 -1.20
N GLY A 105 -0.98 7.20 -2.09
CA GLY A 105 0.12 6.69 -2.90
C GLY A 105 0.54 5.27 -2.52
N GLU A 106 1.62 4.82 -3.12
CA GLU A 106 2.17 3.48 -2.92
C GLU A 106 3.71 3.48 -2.99
N LEU A 107 4.34 2.54 -2.30
CA LEU A 107 5.74 2.15 -2.49
C LEU A 107 5.83 0.71 -2.93
N ARG A 108 6.76 0.41 -3.83
CA ARG A 108 7.09 -0.93 -4.28
C ARG A 108 8.48 -1.31 -3.83
N PHE A 109 8.62 -2.56 -3.42
CA PHE A 109 9.88 -3.10 -2.94
C PHE A 109 10.20 -4.40 -3.69
N ASP A 110 11.49 -4.59 -3.95
CA ASP A 110 11.99 -5.84 -4.49
C ASP A 110 12.44 -6.78 -3.36
N GLY A 111 12.23 -8.08 -3.59
CA GLY A 111 12.53 -9.12 -2.63
C GLY A 111 11.40 -9.29 -1.60
N GLY A 112 11.76 -9.62 -0.37
CA GLY A 112 10.81 -9.75 0.73
C GLY A 112 11.27 -10.68 1.84
N PHE A 113 10.29 -11.33 2.48
CA PHE A 113 10.49 -12.12 3.69
C PHE A 113 10.32 -13.60 3.41
N GLU A 114 11.14 -14.43 4.05
CA GLU A 114 10.89 -15.85 4.11
C GLU A 114 10.96 -16.32 5.56
N PHE A 115 9.92 -17.03 5.99
CA PHE A 115 9.87 -17.70 7.27
C PHE A 115 10.00 -19.19 7.05
N THR A 116 10.86 -19.86 7.82
CA THR A 116 11.12 -21.31 7.68
C THR A 116 10.97 -22.03 9.01
N ARG A 117 10.33 -23.20 9.00
CA ARG A 117 10.22 -24.11 10.16
C ARG A 117 10.39 -25.56 9.69
N GLY A 118 11.53 -26.16 10.01
CA GLY A 118 11.90 -27.46 9.42
C GLY A 118 11.89 -27.38 7.90
N GLY A 119 11.19 -28.32 7.23
CA GLY A 119 11.02 -28.31 5.77
C GLY A 119 9.87 -27.44 5.22
N ARG A 120 9.15 -26.70 6.08
CA ARG A 120 8.03 -25.84 5.67
C ARG A 120 8.49 -24.39 5.56
N TYR A 121 7.90 -23.64 4.62
CA TYR A 121 8.20 -22.22 4.42
C TYR A 121 6.93 -21.39 4.18
N LEU A 122 7.05 -20.11 4.49
CA LEU A 122 6.12 -19.03 4.14
C LEU A 122 6.96 -17.92 3.52
N ARG A 123 6.77 -17.65 2.24
CA ARG A 123 7.48 -16.62 1.51
C ARG A 123 6.53 -15.49 1.16
N VAL A 124 6.95 -14.25 1.36
CA VAL A 124 6.19 -13.05 0.99
C VAL A 124 7.11 -12.16 0.17
N ASN A 125 6.81 -11.98 -1.11
CA ASN A 125 7.60 -11.14 -2.02
C ASN A 125 6.73 -10.17 -2.81
N HIS A 126 7.35 -9.36 -3.70
CA HIS A 126 6.67 -8.32 -4.48
C HIS A 126 5.84 -7.39 -3.59
N LEU A 127 6.52 -6.85 -2.57
CA LEU A 127 5.87 -6.07 -1.53
C LEU A 127 5.40 -4.73 -2.10
N LYS A 128 4.21 -4.32 -1.68
CA LYS A 128 3.63 -3.02 -1.99
C LYS A 128 3.02 -2.40 -0.75
N ALA A 129 3.57 -1.29 -0.30
CA ALA A 129 2.97 -0.47 0.74
C ALA A 129 1.97 0.50 0.13
N ASP A 130 0.77 0.58 0.68
CA ASP A 130 -0.30 1.46 0.26
C ASP A 130 -0.60 2.44 1.40
N PHE A 131 -0.40 3.73 1.16
CA PHE A 131 -0.54 4.78 2.18
C PHE A 131 -2.00 5.13 2.49
N ALA A 132 -2.93 4.87 1.58
CA ALA A 132 -4.34 5.13 1.81
C ALA A 132 -4.94 4.11 2.80
N THR A 133 -4.51 2.86 2.69
CA THR A 133 -5.00 1.75 3.52
C THR A 133 -4.10 1.45 4.73
N GLY A 134 -2.87 1.95 4.73
CA GLY A 134 -1.87 1.62 5.74
C GLY A 134 -1.47 0.14 5.70
N ARG A 135 -1.43 -0.48 4.52
CA ARG A 135 -1.17 -1.92 4.35
C ARG A 135 0.06 -2.19 3.51
N VAL A 136 0.81 -3.23 3.87
CA VAL A 136 1.80 -3.86 2.99
C VAL A 136 1.22 -5.15 2.46
N SER A 137 1.02 -5.20 1.15
CA SER A 137 0.58 -6.39 0.43
C SER A 137 1.75 -7.08 -0.27
N GLY A 138 1.66 -8.39 -0.45
CA GLY A 138 2.67 -9.16 -1.16
C GLY A 138 2.09 -10.45 -1.72
N ASP A 139 2.86 -11.09 -2.57
CA ASP A 139 2.54 -12.43 -3.05
C ASP A 139 3.01 -13.41 -1.97
N VAL A 140 2.05 -14.09 -1.35
CA VAL A 140 2.32 -15.06 -0.31
C VAL A 140 2.39 -16.43 -0.96
N ARG A 141 3.55 -17.08 -0.87
CA ARG A 141 3.80 -18.45 -1.32
C ARG A 141 4.05 -19.37 -0.13
N GLY A 142 3.63 -20.61 -0.30
CA GLY A 142 3.58 -21.64 0.74
C GLY A 142 2.63 -22.73 0.25
N THR A 143 1.69 -23.16 1.10
CA THR A 143 0.71 -24.20 0.71
C THR A 143 -0.36 -23.72 -0.28
N ARG A 144 -0.73 -22.43 -0.27
CA ARG A 144 -1.68 -21.82 -1.22
C ARG A 144 -1.20 -20.42 -1.64
N PRO A 145 -0.69 -20.25 -2.88
CA PRO A 145 -0.25 -18.95 -3.37
C PRO A 145 -1.42 -17.95 -3.48
N ALA A 146 -1.28 -16.76 -2.90
CA ALA A 146 -2.26 -15.69 -3.04
C ALA A 146 -1.64 -14.32 -2.75
N ARG A 147 -2.20 -13.26 -3.35
CA ARG A 147 -1.94 -11.89 -2.91
C ARG A 147 -2.62 -11.67 -1.57
N ALA A 148 -1.89 -11.17 -0.58
CA ALA A 148 -2.45 -10.85 0.73
C ALA A 148 -1.93 -9.53 1.26
N ALA A 149 -2.77 -8.78 1.98
CA ALA A 149 -2.34 -7.69 2.84
C ALA A 149 -1.64 -8.28 4.06
N PHE A 150 -0.34 -8.53 3.97
CA PHE A 150 0.42 -9.26 4.99
C PHE A 150 0.68 -8.44 6.26
N LEU A 151 0.98 -7.15 6.11
CA LEU A 151 1.23 -6.23 7.23
C LEU A 151 0.26 -5.05 7.19
N ALA A 152 -0.04 -4.50 8.36
CA ALA A 152 -0.46 -3.12 8.51
C ALA A 152 0.72 -2.30 9.00
N PHE A 153 0.75 -1.01 8.69
CA PHE A 153 1.82 -0.13 9.12
C PHE A 153 1.30 1.19 9.68
N THR A 154 2.02 1.71 10.66
CA THR A 154 1.80 3.03 11.24
C THR A 154 3.10 3.83 11.15
N LEU A 155 3.00 5.04 10.60
CA LEU A 155 4.11 5.98 10.48
C LEU A 155 4.12 6.93 11.67
N ASP A 156 5.28 7.11 12.31
CA ASP A 156 5.45 8.23 13.22
C ASP A 156 5.76 9.49 12.41
N ARG A 157 4.73 10.29 12.15
CA ARG A 157 4.83 11.54 11.38
C ARG A 157 5.80 12.54 12.01
N LYS A 158 5.97 12.54 13.33
CA LYS A 158 6.92 13.44 14.02
C LYS A 158 8.38 13.06 13.73
N GLN A 159 8.61 11.81 13.33
CA GLN A 159 9.92 11.25 12.99
C GLN A 159 10.15 11.16 11.48
N VAL A 160 9.26 11.72 10.66
CA VAL A 160 9.54 11.91 9.23
C VAL A 160 10.53 13.06 9.09
N ARG A 161 11.60 12.82 8.35
CA ARG A 161 12.64 13.80 8.06
C ARG A 161 12.81 13.89 6.55
N VAL A 162 12.82 15.12 6.04
CA VAL A 162 13.12 15.41 4.63
C VAL A 162 14.38 16.25 4.63
N SER A 163 15.45 15.75 4.03
CA SER A 163 16.73 16.46 3.92
C SER A 163 17.43 16.09 2.63
N SER A 164 17.95 17.08 1.90
CA SER A 164 18.75 16.89 0.69
C SER A 164 18.11 15.94 -0.35
N GLY A 165 16.80 16.06 -0.58
CA GLY A 165 16.09 15.20 -1.53
C GLY A 165 15.89 13.76 -1.07
N LYS A 166 16.11 13.45 0.21
CA LYS A 166 15.81 12.16 0.83
C LYS A 166 14.71 12.30 1.87
N VAL A 167 13.85 11.29 1.96
CA VAL A 167 12.84 11.14 3.00
C VAL A 167 13.17 9.92 3.83
N THR A 168 13.25 10.10 5.15
CA THR A 168 13.43 9.03 6.13
C THR A 168 12.24 9.00 7.07
N ALA A 169 11.70 7.81 7.36
CA ALA A 169 10.58 7.63 8.27
C ALA A 169 10.75 6.37 9.13
N ARG A 170 10.40 6.46 10.41
CA ARG A 170 10.23 5.29 11.27
C ARG A 170 8.83 4.72 11.15
N VAL A 171 8.76 3.39 11.08
CA VAL A 171 7.53 2.67 10.80
C VAL A 171 7.38 1.51 11.77
N THR A 172 6.18 1.33 12.31
CA THR A 172 5.80 0.12 13.04
C THR A 172 4.93 -0.74 12.15
N PHE A 173 5.22 -2.04 12.05
CA PHE A 173 4.45 -2.99 11.27
C PHE A 173 3.80 -4.03 12.16
N THR A 174 2.49 -4.17 12.04
CA THR A 174 1.70 -5.19 12.72
C THR A 174 1.24 -6.26 11.75
N LEU A 175 1.12 -7.50 12.23
CA LEU A 175 0.63 -8.60 11.43
C LEU A 175 -0.88 -8.45 11.21
N THR A 176 -1.35 -8.60 9.98
CA THR A 176 -2.80 -8.56 9.72
C THR A 176 -3.46 -9.91 10.00
N SER A 177 -4.80 -9.95 9.96
CA SER A 177 -5.55 -11.22 9.96
C SER A 177 -5.16 -12.13 8.79
N GLN A 178 -4.97 -11.58 7.60
CA GLN A 178 -4.53 -12.34 6.42
C GLN A 178 -3.11 -12.88 6.59
N GLY A 179 -2.18 -12.07 7.13
CA GLY A 179 -0.82 -12.51 7.42
C GLY A 179 -0.77 -13.61 8.48
N ALA A 180 -1.56 -13.49 9.56
CA ALA A 180 -1.70 -14.54 10.56
C ALA A 180 -2.29 -15.83 9.97
N ALA A 181 -3.29 -15.72 9.08
CA ALA A 181 -3.84 -16.86 8.35
C ALA A 181 -2.78 -17.53 7.46
N SER A 182 -1.90 -16.76 6.82
CA SER A 182 -0.78 -17.31 6.05
C SER A 182 0.20 -18.10 6.92
N PHE A 183 0.54 -17.61 8.12
CA PHE A 183 1.34 -18.39 9.07
C PHE A 183 0.63 -19.68 9.49
N LYS A 184 -0.67 -19.60 9.83
CA LYS A 184 -1.46 -20.77 10.21
C LYS A 184 -1.54 -21.80 9.07
N SER A 185 -1.69 -21.36 7.82
CA SER A 185 -1.66 -22.25 6.65
C SER A 185 -0.28 -22.90 6.48
N ALA A 186 0.80 -22.10 6.57
CA ALA A 186 2.16 -22.56 6.35
C ALA A 186 2.70 -23.45 7.48
N PHE A 187 2.27 -23.26 8.73
CA PHE A 187 2.86 -23.91 9.91
C PHE A 187 1.84 -24.55 10.88
N GLY A 188 0.54 -24.51 10.58
CA GLY A 188 -0.53 -25.00 11.48
C GLY A 188 -0.86 -24.06 12.64
N VAL A 189 -0.01 -23.08 12.93
CA VAL A 189 -0.17 -22.07 13.98
C VAL A 189 0.37 -20.72 13.50
N ALA A 190 -0.20 -19.62 14.00
CA ALA A 190 0.35 -18.30 13.83
C ALA A 190 1.23 -17.95 15.05
N PRO A 191 2.57 -17.89 14.93
CA PRO A 191 3.43 -17.58 16.07
C PRO A 191 3.17 -16.19 16.64
N VAL A 192 2.87 -15.23 15.77
CA VAL A 192 2.48 -13.85 16.10
C VAL A 192 1.00 -13.69 15.80
N LYS A 193 0.24 -13.06 16.70
CA LYS A 193 -1.20 -12.87 16.48
C LYS A 193 -1.46 -11.68 15.56
N ALA A 194 -2.63 -11.66 14.93
CA ALA A 194 -3.09 -10.49 14.20
C ALA A 194 -3.17 -9.28 15.14
N GLY A 195 -2.74 -8.11 14.67
CA GLY A 195 -2.63 -6.88 15.46
C GLY A 195 -1.33 -6.74 16.24
N GLU A 196 -0.58 -7.82 16.47
CA GLU A 196 0.70 -7.74 17.17
C GLU A 196 1.81 -7.20 16.26
N ARG A 197 2.76 -6.49 16.86
CA ARG A 197 3.95 -5.97 16.17
C ARG A 197 4.82 -7.12 15.67
N LEU A 198 5.01 -7.17 14.36
CA LEU A 198 5.93 -8.11 13.73
C LEU A 198 7.29 -7.45 13.48
N PHE A 199 7.28 -6.24 12.91
CA PHE A 199 8.49 -5.49 12.59
C PHE A 199 8.45 -4.07 13.14
N GLU A 200 9.63 -3.55 13.43
CA GLU A 200 9.94 -2.14 13.53
C GLU A 200 10.91 -1.82 12.39
N GLY A 201 10.76 -0.66 11.75
CA GLY A 201 11.51 -0.39 10.55
C GLY A 201 11.80 1.07 10.29
N THR A 202 12.71 1.28 9.35
CA THR A 202 13.04 2.59 8.81
C THR A 202 12.94 2.52 7.29
N GLY A 203 12.20 3.43 6.69
CA GLY A 203 12.17 3.63 5.24
C GLY A 203 12.99 4.86 4.89
N THR A 204 13.92 4.74 3.95
CA THR A 204 14.69 5.85 3.39
C THR A 204 14.56 5.82 1.88
N ALA A 205 14.13 6.91 1.25
CA ALA A 205 14.02 6.99 -0.19
C ALA A 205 14.37 8.37 -0.75
N ASP A 206 14.94 8.39 -1.95
CA ASP A 206 15.12 9.61 -2.72
C ASP A 206 13.76 10.10 -3.22
N VAL A 207 13.55 11.41 -3.14
CA VAL A 207 12.36 12.07 -3.67
C VAL A 207 12.75 13.05 -4.74
N ARG A 208 12.04 12.97 -5.88
CA ARG A 208 12.05 14.05 -6.85
C ARG A 208 10.92 14.99 -6.48
N LEU A 209 11.28 16.07 -5.79
CA LEU A 209 10.32 17.14 -5.51
C LEU A 209 9.80 17.68 -6.85
N PRO A 210 8.50 17.96 -6.98
CA PRO A 210 7.99 18.69 -8.12
C PRO A 210 8.76 20.01 -8.23
N HIS A 211 9.38 20.28 -9.37
CA HIS A 211 9.88 21.62 -9.65
C HIS A 211 8.70 22.58 -9.58
N PRO A 212 8.80 23.74 -8.89
CA PRO A 212 7.81 24.79 -9.07
C PRO A 212 7.86 25.17 -10.55
N SER A 213 6.76 25.00 -11.26
CA SER A 213 6.63 25.49 -12.63
C SER A 213 6.83 27.01 -12.60
N HIS A 214 8.02 27.48 -12.98
CA HIS A 214 8.24 28.89 -13.28
C HIS A 214 7.36 29.27 -14.47
N THR A 215 6.13 29.67 -14.19
CA THR A 215 5.25 30.38 -15.12
C THR A 215 4.76 31.65 -14.44
N LEU A 216 5.69 32.51 -14.06
CA LEU A 216 5.44 33.94 -14.04
C LEU A 216 6.35 34.55 -15.11
N ARG A 217 5.85 34.58 -16.35
CA ARG A 217 6.38 35.49 -17.36
C ARG A 217 6.06 36.89 -16.84
N PRO A 218 7.05 37.75 -16.51
CA PRO A 218 6.73 39.11 -16.13
C PRO A 218 6.00 39.74 -17.31
N ALA A 219 4.81 40.29 -17.06
CA ALA A 219 4.16 41.17 -18.01
C ALA A 219 5.16 42.30 -18.29
N ARG A 220 5.65 42.39 -19.53
CA ARG A 220 6.28 43.60 -20.03
C ARG A 220 5.18 44.65 -20.04
N THR A 221 5.11 45.47 -19.00
CA THR A 221 4.39 46.74 -19.06
C THR A 221 5.25 47.67 -19.90
N THR A 222 5.01 47.71 -21.20
CA THR A 222 5.47 48.80 -22.05
C THR A 222 4.68 50.03 -21.60
N PHE A 223 5.31 50.90 -20.81
CA PHE A 223 4.84 52.27 -20.64
C PHE A 223 5.21 53.01 -21.93
N ASP A 224 4.27 53.09 -22.86
CA ASP A 224 4.28 54.11 -23.90
C ASP A 224 3.90 55.43 -23.23
N VAL A 225 4.87 56.32 -23.06
CA VAL A 225 4.63 57.74 -22.79
C VAL A 225 4.88 58.47 -24.10
N HIS A 226 3.80 58.68 -24.85
CA HIS A 226 3.78 59.64 -25.95
C HIS A 226 3.18 60.96 -25.46
N GLN A 227 4.02 61.99 -25.50
CA GLN A 227 3.78 63.44 -25.56
C GLN A 227 3.09 64.13 -24.38
#